data_AF-A0A6A6H1H6-F1
#
_entry.id   AF-A0A6A6H1H6-F1
#
_cell.length_a   1.000
_cell.length_b   1.000
_cell.length_c   1.000
_cell.angle_alpha   90.00
_cell.angle_beta   90.00
_cell.angle_gamma   90.00
#
_symmetry.space_group_name_H-M   'P 1'
#
loop_
_entity.id
_entity.type
_entity.pdbx_description
1 polymer ?
#
loop_
_entity_poly.entity_id
_entity_poly.type
_entity_poly.pdbx_seq_one_letter_code
_entity_poly.pdbx_strand_id
1 'polypeptide(L)' 'DYCDVYLTHDSMSVRKAHNNGKNHLRNVVDYYQQIGHEKTQSVIDSISNSYKA' A
#
# COMPACT_ATOMS: atom_id res chain seq x y z
N ASP A 1 1.49 9.10 -3.21
CA ASP A 1 0.52 9.58 -2.23
C ASP A 1 -0.07 8.34 -1.59
N TYR A 2 0.12 8.13 -0.29
CA TYR A 2 -0.37 6.89 0.36
C TYR A 2 -1.78 7.06 0.92
N CYS A 3 -2.21 8.30 1.14
CA CYS A 3 -3.45 8.60 1.83
C CYS A 3 -4.50 9.21 0.94
N ASP A 4 -4.18 9.56 -0.32
CA ASP A 4 -5.07 10.28 -1.25
C ASP A 4 -5.80 11.46 -0.59
N VAL A 5 -5.11 12.15 0.33
CA VAL A 5 -5.62 13.31 1.06
C VAL A 5 -4.68 14.48 0.95
N TYR A 6 -5.25 15.67 0.79
CA TYR A 6 -4.51 16.92 0.83
C TYR A 6 -4.57 17.52 2.24
N LEU A 7 -3.41 17.89 2.78
CA LEU A 7 -3.33 18.64 4.02
C LEU A 7 -3.77 20.07 3.76
N THR A 8 -4.79 20.55 4.50
CA THR A 8 -5.25 21.95 4.43
C THR A 8 -4.15 22.94 4.84
N HIS A 9 -3.22 22.51 5.69
CA HIS A 9 -2.05 23.28 6.11
C HIS A 9 -0.79 22.41 6.06
N ASP A 10 0.11 22.71 5.12
CA ASP A 10 1.34 21.95 4.89
C ASP A 10 2.52 22.45 5.74
N SER A 11 2.31 22.60 7.05
CA SER A 11 3.39 22.96 7.97
C SER A 11 4.20 21.72 8.37
N MET A 12 5.47 21.92 8.77
CA MET A 12 6.35 20.83 9.25
C MET A 12 5.71 19.99 10.36
N SER A 13 5.05 20.64 11.31
CA SER A 13 4.39 19.99 12.44
C SER A 13 3.21 19.12 11.99
N VAL A 14 2.39 19.63 11.06
CA VAL A 14 1.21 18.89 10.54
C VAL A 14 1.67 17.71 9.68
N ARG A 15 2.68 17.89 8.82
CA ARG A 15 3.28 16.77 8.06
C ARG A 15 3.82 15.69 8.97
N LYS A 16 4.57 16.06 10.02
CA LYS A 16 5.13 15.11 10.98
C LYS A 16 4.02 14.34 11.71
N ALA A 17 2.96 15.01 12.13
CA ALA A 17 1.80 14.37 12.76
C ALA A 17 1.08 13.41 11.79
N HIS A 18 0.91 13.81 10.53
CA HIS A 18 0.29 12.97 9.49
C HIS A 18 1.12 11.71 9.21
N ASN A 19 2.43 11.86 8.97
CA ASN A 19 3.32 10.74 8.63
C ASN A 19 3.44 9.73 9.78
N ASN A 20 3.39 10.20 11.02
CA ASN A 20 3.39 9.35 12.21
C ASN A 20 1.98 8.85 12.59
N GLY A 21 0.95 9.23 11.83
CA GLY A 21 -0.43 8.84 12.06
C GLY A 21 -0.67 7.38 11.71
N LYS A 22 -1.50 6.70 12.52
CA LYS A 22 -1.84 5.29 12.34
C LYS A 22 -2.40 4.96 10.94
N ASN A 23 -3.18 5.87 10.36
CA ASN A 23 -3.75 5.69 9.03
C ASN A 23 -2.68 5.74 7.94
N HIS A 24 -1.77 6.72 8.01
CA HIS A 24 -0.66 6.81 7.06
C HIS A 24 0.20 5.55 7.09
N LEU A 25 0.57 5.08 8.28
CA LEU A 25 1.36 3.86 8.44
C LEU A 25 0.65 2.61 7.90
N ARG A 26 -0.66 2.47 8.11
CA ARG A 26 -1.44 1.36 7.54
C ARG A 26 -1.43 1.43 6.02
N ASN A 27 -1.73 2.58 5.45
CA ASN A 27 -1.78 2.72 4.00
C ASN A 27 -0.42 2.47 3.33
N VAL A 28 0.67 2.89 3.98
CA VAL A 28 2.04 2.57 3.52
C VAL A 28 2.28 1.06 3.53
N VAL A 29 1.90 0.37 4.60
CA VAL A 29 2.05 -1.09 4.68
C VAL A 29 1.20 -1.78 3.62
N ASP A 30 -0.07 -1.41 3.49
CA ASP A 30 -1.00 -1.98 2.53
C ASP A 30 -0.51 -1.77 1.08
N TYR A 31 0.00 -0.58 0.77
CA TYR A 31 0.60 -0.26 -0.54
C TYR A 31 1.74 -1.22 -0.90
N TYR A 32 2.70 -1.43 0.00
CA TYR A 32 3.82 -2.33 -0.27
C TYR A 32 3.41 -3.81 -0.24
N GLN A 33 2.42 -4.19 0.57
CA GLN A 33 1.86 -5.54 0.57
C GLN A 33 1.15 -5.86 -0.76
N GLN A 34 0.35 -4.94 -1.28
CA GLN A 34 -0.36 -5.09 -2.55
C GLN A 34 0.60 -5.22 -3.74
N ILE A 35 1.70 -4.43 -3.76
CA ILE A 35 2.73 -4.54 -4.80
C ILE A 35 3.35 -5.95 -4.85
N GLY A 36 3.63 -6.54 -3.69
CA GLY A 36 4.11 -7.92 -3.60
C GLY A 36 3.04 -8.94 -4.02
N HIS A 37 1.79 -8.68 -3.65
CA HIS A 37 0.68 -9.59 -3.89
C HIS A 37 0.29 -9.69 -5.36
N GLU A 38 0.30 -8.59 -6.13
CA GLU A 38 -0.09 -8.61 -7.54
C GLU A 38 0.86 -9.49 -8.38
N LYS A 39 2.17 -9.35 -8.15
CA LYS A 39 3.19 -10.16 -8.83
C LYS A 39 3.22 -11.62 -8.33
N THR A 40 2.99 -11.83 -7.03
CA THR A 40 2.97 -13.18 -6.44
C THR A 40 1.72 -13.96 -6.84
N GLN A 41 0.56 -13.31 -6.84
CA GLN A 41 -0.72 -13.91 -7.23
C GLN A 41 -0.72 -14.31 -8.71
N SER A 42 -0.16 -13.48 -9.59
CA SER A 42 0.00 -13.82 -11.02
C SER A 42 0.82 -15.11 -11.24
N VAL A 43 1.89 -15.31 -10.45
CA VAL A 43 2.70 -16.54 -10.51
C VAL A 43 1.94 -17.74 -9.94
N ILE A 44 1.24 -17.57 -8.81
CA ILE A 44 0.40 -18.62 -8.22
C ILE A 44 -0.71 -19.04 -9.19
N ASP A 45 -1.38 -18.08 -9.84
CA ASP A 45 -2.45 -18.35 -10.80
C ASP A 45 -1.90 -19.05 -12.04
N SER A 46 -0.74 -18.62 -12.55
CA SER A 46 -0.05 -19.30 -13.66
C SER A 46 0.29 -20.75 -13.33
N ILE A 47 0.80 -21.02 -12.12
CA ILE A 47 1.13 -22.36 -11.65
C ILE A 47 -0.16 -23.17 -11.45
N SER A 48 -1.14 -22.64 -10.72
CA SER A 48 -2.41 -23.32 -10.43
C SER A 48 -3.16 -23.70 -11.72
N ASN A 49 -3.20 -22.83 -12.72
CA ASN A 49 -3.81 -23.12 -14.02
C ASN A 49 -3.05 -24.22 -14.79
N SER A 50 -1.73 -24.28 -14.66
CA SER A 50 -0.91 -25.31 -15.32
C SER A 50 -1.14 -26.71 -14.74
N TYR A 51 -1.50 -26.80 -13.45
CA TYR A 51 -1.78 -28.07 -12.75
C TYR A 51 -3.27 -28.44 -12.70
N LYS A 52 -4.17 -27.60 -13.21
CA LYS A 52 -5.62 -27.87 -13.31
C LYS A 52 -6.05 -28.54 -14.63
N ALA A 53 -5.09 -28.91 -15.50
CA ALA A 53 -5.30 -29.62 -16.75
C ALA A 53 -5.05 -31.13 -16.61
#